data_AF-A0A364MVS8-F1
#
_entry.id   AF-A0A364MVS8-F1
#
_cell.length_a   1.000
_cell.length_b   1.000
_cell.length_c   1.000
_cell.angle_alpha   90.00
_cell.angle_beta   90.00
_cell.angle_gamma   90.00
#
_symmetry.space_group_name_H-M   'P 1'
#
loop_
_entity.id
_entity.type
_entity.pdbx_description
1 polymer ?
#
loop_
_entity_poly.entity_id
_entity_poly.type
_entity_poly.pdbx_seq_one_letter_code
_entity_poly.pdbx_strand_id
1 'polypeptide(L)'
;MGESYEKVDMLSMEANQVQHDAVLDYYGRRLATCSSDKTIKIFEVEGEKHTLVETLRGHEGAVWSVAWAHPKYGNILASSSYDGKVLIWREQANSWQKIYDVALHTASVNLVAWAPHEAGCLLACASTDGNVSVLEFKDNNWTHQLFQAHGSGVNSVSWAPAVAPGQLVSASGNQAGAARRLVTGGSDCQVKIWEFSPESGSWQNVHILPGGHLDWVRDVAWSPTVLSKSYIASASQDKTVIIWTSSDLHGEWKRTKLDVDAAAWRVSWSLSGNALAVSTGDNRVSLWKERLSGGWECVKTIEE
;
A
#
# COMPACT_ATOMS: atom_id res chain seq x y z
N MET A 1 -30.62 18.44 -29.13
CA MET A 1 -30.42 17.01 -28.80
C MET A 1 -29.01 16.66 -29.21
N GLY A 2 -28.16 16.34 -28.24
CA GLY A 2 -26.76 15.98 -28.43
C GLY A 2 -25.79 16.96 -27.78
N GLU A 3 -25.85 17.11 -26.45
CA GLU A 3 -24.68 17.58 -25.72
C GLU A 3 -23.70 16.40 -25.69
N SER A 4 -22.60 16.55 -26.44
CA SER A 4 -21.45 15.66 -26.36
C SER A 4 -20.77 15.90 -25.02
N TYR A 5 -20.97 14.99 -24.08
CA TYR A 5 -20.13 14.89 -22.89
C TYR A 5 -18.75 14.46 -23.35
N GLU A 6 -17.83 15.41 -23.53
CA GLU A 6 -16.40 15.10 -23.57
C GLU A 6 -16.04 14.53 -22.20
N LYS A 7 -15.69 13.25 -22.20
CA LYS A 7 -15.07 12.58 -21.06
C LYS A 7 -13.70 13.22 -20.88
N VAL A 8 -13.61 14.25 -20.05
CA VAL A 8 -12.33 14.89 -19.72
C VAL A 8 -11.59 13.93 -18.80
N ASP A 9 -10.61 13.20 -19.33
CA ASP A 9 -9.80 12.30 -18.53
C ASP A 9 -9.00 13.09 -17.50
N MET A 10 -9.17 12.72 -16.23
CA MET A 10 -8.48 13.27 -15.06
C MET A 10 -6.94 13.23 -15.20
N LEU A 11 -6.42 12.35 -16.08
CA LEU A 11 -5.02 12.21 -16.41
C LEU A 11 -4.51 13.18 -17.49
N SER A 12 -5.40 13.76 -18.30
CA SER A 12 -5.00 14.63 -19.43
C SER A 12 -4.89 16.11 -19.03
N MET A 13 -5.33 16.49 -17.82
CA MET A 13 -5.22 17.86 -17.34
C MET A 13 -3.97 18.05 -16.46
N GLU A 14 -2.91 18.45 -17.14
CA GLU A 14 -1.74 19.20 -16.65
C GLU A 14 -0.44 18.43 -16.32
N ALA A 15 0.49 18.66 -17.24
CA ALA A 15 1.94 18.51 -17.19
C ALA A 15 2.50 17.20 -17.75
N ASN A 16 3.49 17.37 -18.63
CA ASN A 16 4.20 16.41 -19.48
C ASN A 16 5.04 15.39 -18.67
N GLN A 17 4.54 14.93 -17.53
CA GLN A 17 5.27 14.20 -16.49
C GLN A 17 4.44 13.03 -15.98
N VAL A 18 5.12 11.93 -15.65
CA VAL A 18 4.48 10.67 -15.27
C VAL A 18 3.91 10.78 -13.85
N GLN A 19 2.62 10.50 -13.70
CA GLN A 19 1.99 10.29 -12.40
C GLN A 19 2.33 8.88 -11.90
N HIS A 20 2.72 8.78 -10.63
CA HIS A 20 3.17 7.51 -10.04
C HIS A 20 2.12 6.87 -9.14
N ASP A 21 1.33 7.67 -8.43
CA ASP A 21 0.31 7.19 -7.52
C ASP A 21 -0.86 8.17 -7.43
N ALA A 22 -2.04 7.64 -7.16
CA ALA A 22 -3.28 8.38 -7.03
C ALA A 22 -4.18 7.69 -6.01
N VAL A 23 -4.41 8.33 -4.87
CA VAL A 23 -5.10 7.71 -3.74
C VAL A 23 -6.23 8.61 -3.22
N LEU A 24 -7.43 8.04 -3.14
CA LEU A 24 -8.58 8.67 -2.51
C LEU A 24 -8.49 8.63 -0.99
N ASP A 25 -9.02 9.65 -0.34
CA ASP A 25 -9.21 9.66 1.11
C ASP A 25 -10.30 8.66 1.54
N TYR A 26 -10.43 8.47 2.85
CA TYR A 26 -11.37 7.50 3.42
C TYR A 26 -12.82 7.71 2.98
N TYR A 27 -13.22 8.95 2.70
CA TYR A 27 -14.58 9.29 2.31
C TYR A 27 -14.79 9.41 0.79
N GLY A 28 -13.74 9.22 -0.01
CA GLY A 28 -13.78 9.39 -1.46
C GLY A 28 -14.07 10.82 -1.93
N ARG A 29 -13.80 11.81 -1.08
CA ARG A 29 -14.03 13.24 -1.34
C ARG A 29 -12.76 13.99 -1.70
N ARG A 30 -11.60 13.41 -1.42
CA ARG A 30 -10.31 14.01 -1.76
C ARG A 30 -9.43 13.00 -2.47
N LEU A 31 -8.74 13.47 -3.50
CA LEU A 31 -7.78 12.69 -4.26
C LEU A 31 -6.39 13.33 -4.08
N ALA A 32 -5.43 12.54 -3.62
CA ALA A 32 -4.02 12.93 -3.67
C ALA A 32 -3.37 12.27 -4.87
N THR A 33 -2.65 13.03 -5.68
CA THR A 33 -1.82 12.50 -6.78
C THR A 33 -0.37 12.90 -6.58
N CYS A 34 0.55 12.04 -7.01
CA CYS A 34 1.98 12.32 -6.94
C CYS A 34 2.68 12.02 -8.27
N SER A 35 3.74 12.79 -8.55
CA SER A 35 4.35 12.85 -9.88
C SER A 35 5.88 12.92 -9.82
N SER A 36 6.51 12.63 -10.97
CA SER A 36 7.92 12.91 -11.23
C SER A 36 8.31 14.38 -11.07
N ASP A 37 7.34 15.31 -11.10
CA ASP A 37 7.56 16.75 -10.94
C ASP A 37 7.89 17.20 -9.50
N LYS A 38 8.03 16.23 -8.58
CA LYS A 38 8.37 16.43 -7.15
C LYS A 38 7.25 17.05 -6.33
N THR A 39 6.04 17.11 -6.87
CA THR A 39 4.88 17.69 -6.21
C THR A 39 3.81 16.64 -5.91
N ILE A 40 2.97 16.99 -4.94
CA ILE A 40 1.75 16.25 -4.63
C ILE A 40 0.60 17.23 -4.81
N LYS A 41 -0.39 16.87 -5.63
CA LYS A 41 -1.58 17.69 -5.83
C LYS A 41 -2.74 17.08 -5.07
N ILE A 42 -3.52 17.92 -4.38
CA ILE A 42 -4.72 17.52 -3.66
C ILE A 42 -5.93 18.11 -4.38
N PHE A 43 -6.85 17.23 -4.76
CA PHE A 43 -8.10 17.58 -5.42
C PHE A 43 -9.26 17.27 -4.50
N GLU A 44 -10.27 18.12 -4.55
CA GLU A 44 -11.60 17.84 -4.02
C GLU A 44 -12.44 17.19 -5.12
N VAL A 45 -13.18 16.15 -4.75
CA VAL A 45 -13.96 15.29 -5.64
C VAL A 45 -15.43 15.42 -5.27
N GLU A 46 -16.19 16.05 -6.16
CA GLU A 46 -17.64 16.22 -6.04
C GLU A 46 -18.34 15.63 -7.28
N GLY A 47 -18.64 14.33 -7.23
CA GLY A 47 -19.18 13.61 -8.38
C GLY A 47 -18.15 13.54 -9.52
N GLU A 48 -18.49 14.12 -10.67
CA GLU A 48 -17.59 14.21 -11.84
C GLU A 48 -16.72 15.48 -11.82
N LYS A 49 -16.96 16.40 -10.87
CA LYS A 49 -16.18 17.63 -10.75
C LYS A 49 -14.97 17.39 -9.86
N HIS A 50 -13.81 17.81 -10.37
CA HIS A 50 -12.55 17.73 -9.65
C HIS A 50 -11.92 19.12 -9.59
N THR A 51 -11.64 19.62 -8.38
CA THR A 51 -11.04 20.94 -8.19
C THR A 51 -9.72 20.82 -7.44
N LEU A 52 -8.65 21.38 -8.02
CA LEU A 52 -7.36 21.46 -7.36
C LEU A 52 -7.49 22.37 -6.13
N VAL A 53 -7.24 21.82 -4.95
CA VAL A 53 -7.30 22.53 -3.67
C VAL A 53 -5.91 23.06 -3.33
N GLU A 54 -4.89 22.20 -3.39
CA GLU A 54 -3.53 22.54 -2.96
C GLU A 54 -2.47 21.80 -3.76
N THR A 55 -1.27 22.39 -3.82
CA THR A 55 -0.07 21.75 -4.38
C THR A 55 1.04 21.74 -3.34
N LEU A 56 1.34 20.56 -2.80
CA LEU A 56 2.38 20.36 -1.81
C LEU A 56 3.75 20.28 -2.48
N ARG A 57 4.67 21.13 -2.01
CA ARG A 57 6.06 21.19 -2.49
C ARG A 57 7.00 21.02 -1.31
N GLY A 58 7.98 20.15 -1.45
CA GLY A 58 8.96 19.89 -0.39
C GLY A 58 9.94 18.76 -0.68
N HIS A 59 9.58 17.85 -1.59
CA HIS A 59 10.49 16.81 -2.06
C HIS A 59 11.53 17.35 -3.05
N GLU A 60 12.70 16.72 -3.06
CA GLU A 60 13.81 17.05 -3.95
C GLU A 60 13.92 16.07 -5.13
N GLY A 61 13.18 14.96 -5.09
CA GLY A 61 13.07 13.91 -6.10
C GLY A 61 11.63 13.59 -6.49
N ALA A 62 11.48 12.65 -7.44
CA ALA A 62 10.18 12.14 -7.86
C ALA A 62 9.43 11.51 -6.68
N VAL A 63 8.14 11.80 -6.55
CA VAL A 63 7.30 11.26 -5.48
C VAL A 63 6.66 9.97 -5.96
N TRP A 64 6.95 8.85 -5.29
CA TRP A 64 6.57 7.51 -5.74
C TRP A 64 5.23 7.03 -5.22
N SER A 65 4.89 7.40 -3.99
CA SER A 65 3.66 6.95 -3.34
C SER A 65 3.16 7.97 -2.33
N VAL A 66 1.84 7.99 -2.18
CA VAL A 66 1.13 8.79 -1.19
C VAL A 66 0.11 7.92 -0.45
N ALA A 67 -0.07 8.17 0.85
CA ALA A 67 -1.01 7.40 1.64
C ALA A 67 -1.75 8.30 2.64
N TRP A 68 -3.07 8.19 2.67
CA TRP A 68 -3.93 8.89 3.63
C TRP A 68 -3.95 8.14 4.97
N ALA A 69 -3.79 8.89 6.06
CA ALA A 69 -4.00 8.34 7.39
C ALA A 69 -5.50 8.16 7.66
N HIS A 70 -5.83 7.33 8.65
CA HIS A 70 -7.21 7.16 9.07
C HIS A 70 -7.78 8.49 9.64
N PRO A 71 -9.03 8.87 9.31
CA PRO A 71 -9.62 10.16 9.73
C PRO A 71 -9.63 10.42 11.24
N LYS A 72 -9.55 9.37 12.05
CA LYS A 72 -9.40 9.45 13.52
C LYS A 72 -8.19 10.28 13.95
N TYR A 73 -7.14 10.34 13.14
CA TYR A 73 -5.94 11.14 13.41
C TYR A 73 -5.98 12.53 12.75
N GLY A 74 -7.06 12.83 12.03
CA GLY A 74 -7.23 14.03 11.21
C GLY A 74 -6.78 13.82 9.77
N ASN A 75 -6.81 14.91 9.00
CA ASN A 75 -6.43 14.92 7.59
C ASN A 75 -4.90 14.94 7.48
N ILE A 76 -4.31 13.75 7.46
CA ILE A 76 -2.87 13.53 7.37
C ILE A 76 -2.58 12.74 6.10
N LEU A 77 -1.54 13.16 5.38
CA LEU A 77 -1.03 12.50 4.19
C LEU A 77 0.46 12.18 4.40
N ALA A 78 0.87 10.96 4.08
CA ALA A 78 2.28 10.59 3.98
C ALA A 78 2.69 10.56 2.52
N SER A 79 3.92 10.94 2.23
CA SER A 79 4.51 10.83 0.90
C SER A 79 5.93 10.31 0.94
N SER A 80 6.29 9.47 -0.03
CA SER A 80 7.64 8.95 -0.22
C SER A 80 8.23 9.34 -1.56
N SER A 81 9.54 9.53 -1.59
CA SER A 81 10.23 10.08 -2.74
C SER A 81 11.57 9.39 -3.01
N TYR A 82 12.05 9.58 -4.23
CA TYR A 82 13.37 9.20 -4.70
C TYR A 82 14.51 9.86 -3.89
N ASP A 83 14.23 10.99 -3.22
CA ASP A 83 15.20 11.69 -2.35
C ASP A 83 15.52 10.94 -1.04
N GLY A 84 14.88 9.78 -0.79
CA GLY A 84 15.06 8.98 0.41
C GLY A 84 14.33 9.53 1.64
N LYS A 85 13.51 10.57 1.47
CA LYS A 85 12.73 11.19 2.54
C LYS A 85 11.28 10.73 2.49
N VAL A 86 10.71 10.63 3.69
CA VAL A 86 9.25 10.52 3.89
C VAL A 86 8.78 11.82 4.53
N LEU A 87 7.79 12.45 3.91
CA LEU A 87 7.20 13.68 4.43
C LEU A 87 5.78 13.42 4.93
N ILE A 88 5.47 13.96 6.10
CA ILE A 88 4.12 13.90 6.66
C ILE A 88 3.50 15.30 6.58
N TRP A 89 2.36 15.35 5.93
CA TRP A 89 1.58 16.56 5.70
C TRP A 89 0.31 16.48 6.53
N ARG A 90 -0.10 17.61 7.09
CA ARG A 90 -1.37 17.72 7.81
C ARG A 90 -2.08 18.98 7.36
N GLU A 91 -3.37 18.85 7.14
CA GLU A 91 -4.23 19.99 6.94
C GLU A 91 -4.64 20.58 8.30
N GLN A 92 -4.44 21.88 8.45
CA GLN A 92 -4.91 22.65 9.60
C GLN A 92 -5.56 23.94 9.09
N ALA A 93 -6.79 24.21 9.50
CA ALA A 93 -7.54 25.40 9.08
C ALA A 93 -7.55 25.61 7.54
N ASN A 94 -7.82 24.54 6.78
CA ASN A 94 -7.84 24.50 5.31
C ASN A 94 -6.50 24.85 4.63
N SER A 95 -5.38 24.80 5.36
CA SER A 95 -4.05 24.94 4.80
C SER A 95 -3.23 23.68 5.07
N TRP A 96 -2.51 23.24 4.07
CA TRP A 96 -1.64 22.07 4.17
C TRP A 96 -0.24 22.46 4.60
N GLN A 97 0.26 21.79 5.65
CA GLN A 97 1.60 22.04 6.18
C GLN A 97 2.36 20.74 6.36
N LYS A 98 3.67 20.80 6.12
CA LYS A 98 4.59 19.72 6.46
C LYS A 98 4.80 19.72 7.98
N ILE A 99 4.36 18.67 8.65
CA ILE A 99 4.47 18.54 10.11
C ILE A 99 5.66 17.70 10.56
N TYR A 100 6.18 16.86 9.67
CA TYR A 100 7.32 16.00 9.98
C TYR A 100 8.08 15.62 8.71
N ASP A 101 9.40 15.55 8.81
CA ASP A 101 10.29 15.08 7.76
C ASP A 101 11.21 13.98 8.29
N VAL A 102 11.33 12.90 7.53
CA VAL A 102 12.07 11.70 7.93
C VAL A 102 13.06 11.36 6.85
N ALA A 103 14.35 11.49 7.17
CA ALA A 103 15.46 11.13 6.30
C ALA A 103 16.27 9.99 6.93
N LEU A 104 15.62 8.84 7.15
CA LEU A 104 16.25 7.65 7.74
C LEU A 104 16.90 6.74 6.69
N HIS A 105 16.45 6.83 5.44
CA HIS A 105 16.85 5.96 4.35
C HIS A 105 17.97 6.57 3.51
N THR A 106 18.89 5.74 3.03
CA THR A 106 20.03 6.16 2.20
C THR A 106 19.73 6.10 0.70
N ALA A 107 18.59 5.51 0.33
CA ALA A 107 18.14 5.36 -1.05
C ALA A 107 16.64 5.69 -1.17
N SER A 108 16.11 5.61 -2.39
CA SER A 108 14.71 5.88 -2.72
C SER A 108 13.72 5.09 -1.85
N VAL A 109 12.75 5.81 -1.28
CA VAL A 109 11.60 5.21 -0.59
C VAL A 109 10.48 4.98 -1.60
N ASN A 110 10.19 3.72 -1.85
CA ASN A 110 9.36 3.30 -2.98
C ASN A 110 7.87 3.29 -2.64
N LEU A 111 7.53 2.97 -1.38
CA LEU A 111 6.13 2.85 -0.96
C LEU A 111 5.98 3.19 0.53
N VAL A 112 4.84 3.81 0.87
CA VAL A 112 4.42 4.10 2.24
C VAL A 112 3.02 3.58 2.49
N ALA A 113 2.79 2.98 3.65
CA ALA A 113 1.49 2.42 4.00
C ALA A 113 1.16 2.70 5.47
N TRP A 114 -0.01 3.30 5.72
CA TRP A 114 -0.53 3.48 7.08
C TRP A 114 -1.08 2.17 7.62
N ALA A 115 -0.84 1.92 8.90
CA ALA A 115 -1.42 0.78 9.60
C ALA A 115 -2.93 0.96 9.84
N PRO A 116 -3.65 -0.15 10.05
CA PRO A 116 -5.01 -0.09 10.58
C PRO A 116 -5.06 0.71 11.89
N HIS A 117 -6.07 1.57 12.03
CA HIS A 117 -6.19 2.51 13.15
C HIS A 117 -6.35 1.83 14.54
N GLU A 118 -6.67 0.54 14.55
CA GLU A 118 -6.71 -0.31 15.74
C GLU A 118 -5.30 -0.66 16.26
N ALA A 119 -4.30 -0.73 15.36
CA ALA A 119 -2.90 -0.97 15.72
C ALA A 119 -2.17 0.29 16.23
N GLY A 120 -2.73 1.47 15.92
CA GLY A 120 -2.20 2.79 16.27
C GLY A 120 -1.92 3.65 15.05
N CYS A 121 -1.37 4.85 15.29
CA CYS A 121 -0.92 5.74 14.22
C CYS A 121 0.49 5.31 13.79
N LEU A 122 0.57 4.30 12.94
CA LEU A 122 1.83 3.75 12.43
C LEU A 122 1.93 3.93 10.92
N LEU A 123 3.12 4.27 10.43
CA LEU A 123 3.45 4.35 9.01
C LEU A 123 4.61 3.41 8.71
N ALA A 124 4.43 2.46 7.80
CA ALA A 124 5.53 1.65 7.27
C ALA A 124 6.06 2.27 5.98
N CYS A 125 7.38 2.28 5.82
CA CYS A 125 8.07 2.82 4.66
C CYS A 125 9.04 1.77 4.12
N ALA A 126 8.93 1.45 2.82
CA ALA A 126 9.79 0.51 2.13
C ALA A 126 10.83 1.25 1.28
N SER A 127 12.11 0.94 1.49
CA SER A 127 13.22 1.59 0.79
C SER A 127 14.07 0.62 -0.02
N THR A 128 14.65 1.15 -1.09
CA THR A 128 15.62 0.44 -1.95
C THR A 128 16.92 0.15 -1.22
N ASP A 129 17.20 0.78 -0.08
CA ASP A 129 18.38 0.49 0.76
C ASP A 129 18.30 -0.90 1.45
N GLY A 130 17.15 -1.58 1.34
CA GLY A 130 16.93 -2.90 1.91
C GLY A 130 16.28 -2.88 3.30
N ASN A 131 16.08 -1.69 3.85
CA ASN A 131 15.44 -1.48 5.13
C ASN A 131 13.97 -1.13 4.99
N VAL A 132 13.22 -1.46 6.04
CA VAL A 132 11.89 -0.95 6.29
C VAL A 132 11.95 -0.10 7.56
N SER A 133 11.38 1.08 7.49
CA SER A 133 11.15 1.90 8.69
C SER A 133 9.67 1.87 9.07
N VAL A 134 9.41 1.77 10.36
CA VAL A 134 8.08 1.91 10.95
C VAL A 134 8.10 3.11 11.88
N LEU A 135 7.33 4.13 11.52
CA LEU A 135 7.15 5.36 12.29
C LEU A 135 5.90 5.20 13.16
N GLU A 136 6.00 5.55 14.43
CA GLU A 136 4.88 5.57 15.37
C GLU A 136 4.68 7.00 15.88
N PHE A 137 3.44 7.50 15.74
CA PHE A 137 3.04 8.76 16.33
C PHE A 137 2.25 8.50 17.60
N LYS A 138 2.82 8.87 18.74
CA LYS A 138 2.20 8.70 20.06
C LYS A 138 2.56 9.88 20.97
N ASP A 139 1.57 10.39 21.70
CA ASP A 139 1.75 11.46 22.71
C ASP A 139 2.47 12.71 22.15
N ASN A 140 2.09 13.13 20.94
CA ASN A 140 2.72 14.23 20.19
C ASN A 140 4.21 14.04 19.85
N ASN A 141 4.73 12.83 19.98
CA ASN A 141 6.10 12.51 19.60
C ASN A 141 6.12 11.45 18.49
N TRP A 142 7.12 11.58 17.61
CA TRP A 142 7.40 10.59 16.58
C TRP A 142 8.55 9.71 17.05
N THR A 143 8.29 8.41 17.10
CA THR A 143 9.32 7.39 17.27
C THR A 143 9.45 6.61 15.98
N HIS A 144 10.61 5.98 15.78
CA HIS A 144 10.87 5.18 14.60
C HIS A 144 11.60 3.90 14.98
N GLN A 145 11.34 2.85 14.21
CA GLN A 145 12.11 1.62 14.22
C GLN A 145 12.58 1.34 12.80
N LEU A 146 13.85 0.98 12.66
CA LEU A 146 14.47 0.62 11.40
C LEU A 146 14.96 -0.82 11.49
N PHE A 147 14.62 -1.65 10.50
CA PHE A 147 15.11 -3.02 10.43
C PHE A 147 15.42 -3.41 8.98
N GLN A 148 16.41 -4.30 8.82
CA GLN A 148 16.79 -4.84 7.52
C GLN A 148 15.78 -5.91 7.10
N ALA A 149 15.09 -5.68 5.97
CA ALA A 149 14.10 -6.62 5.47
C ALA A 149 14.63 -7.49 4.32
N HIS A 150 15.24 -6.86 3.31
CA HIS A 150 15.72 -7.53 2.10
C HIS A 150 17.14 -7.06 1.76
N GLY A 151 17.97 -7.95 1.23
CA GLY A 151 19.39 -7.64 0.92
C GLY A 151 19.58 -6.81 -0.36
N SER A 152 18.59 -6.84 -1.26
CA SER A 152 18.66 -6.21 -2.59
C SER A 152 17.71 -5.02 -2.75
N GLY A 153 17.11 -4.55 -1.66
CA GLY A 153 16.11 -3.47 -1.66
C GLY A 153 14.68 -3.96 -1.46
N VAL A 154 13.84 -3.09 -0.90
CA VAL A 154 12.42 -3.31 -0.64
C VAL A 154 11.61 -2.42 -1.58
N ASN A 155 10.71 -3.03 -2.34
CA ASN A 155 9.89 -2.32 -3.31
C ASN A 155 8.50 -1.97 -2.76
N SER A 156 7.96 -2.82 -1.88
CA SER A 156 6.61 -2.64 -1.34
C SER A 156 6.46 -3.18 0.06
N VAL A 157 5.50 -2.61 0.79
CA VAL A 157 5.08 -2.98 2.14
C VAL A 157 3.56 -2.87 2.24
N SER A 158 2.93 -3.81 2.94
CA SER A 158 1.50 -3.77 3.21
C SER A 158 1.20 -4.29 4.60
N TRP A 159 0.30 -3.61 5.32
CA TRP A 159 -0.09 -4.01 6.67
C TRP A 159 -1.11 -5.14 6.65
N ALA A 160 -0.96 -6.08 7.58
CA ALA A 160 -2.01 -7.03 7.87
C ALA A 160 -3.17 -6.31 8.60
N PRO A 161 -4.42 -6.81 8.45
CA PRO A 161 -5.53 -6.38 9.29
C PRO A 161 -5.22 -6.55 10.77
N ALA A 162 -5.69 -5.61 11.59
CA ALA A 162 -5.49 -5.62 13.04
C ALA A 162 -6.19 -6.77 13.76
N VAL A 163 -7.25 -7.31 13.15
CA VAL A 163 -8.04 -8.41 13.69
C VAL A 163 -7.56 -9.71 13.05
N ALA A 164 -7.17 -10.68 13.87
CA ALA A 164 -6.80 -11.99 13.36
C ALA A 164 -8.00 -12.66 12.63
N PRO A 165 -7.75 -13.44 11.57
CA PRO A 165 -8.80 -14.19 10.87
C PRO A 165 -9.74 -14.92 11.84
N GLY A 166 -11.05 -14.63 11.75
CA GLY A 166 -12.06 -15.28 12.59
C GLY A 166 -12.27 -14.70 14.00
N GLN A 167 -11.52 -13.69 14.45
CA GLN A 167 -11.71 -13.10 15.80
C GLN A 167 -13.06 -12.39 16.00
N LEU A 168 -13.70 -11.89 14.93
CA LEU A 168 -15.07 -11.36 15.02
C LEU A 168 -16.13 -12.45 15.27
N VAL A 169 -15.80 -13.72 15.01
CA VAL A 169 -16.71 -14.86 15.20
C VAL A 169 -16.58 -15.48 16.60
N SER A 170 -15.44 -15.26 17.28
CA SER A 170 -15.26 -15.68 18.67
C SER A 170 -15.73 -14.59 19.63
N ALA A 171 -16.81 -14.84 20.37
CA ALA A 171 -17.36 -13.96 21.42
C ALA A 171 -16.44 -13.78 22.66
N SER A 172 -15.13 -14.03 22.53
CA SER A 172 -14.14 -13.83 23.57
C SER A 172 -13.47 -12.47 23.37
N GLY A 173 -13.98 -11.46 24.10
CA GLY A 173 -13.47 -10.09 24.15
C GLY A 173 -12.10 -9.94 24.80
N ASN A 174 -11.10 -10.73 24.37
CA ASN A 174 -9.72 -10.45 24.70
C ASN A 174 -9.20 -9.42 23.68
N GLN A 175 -9.19 -8.14 24.08
CA GLN A 175 -8.33 -7.12 23.48
C GLN A 175 -6.86 -7.44 23.84
N ALA A 176 -6.35 -8.58 23.39
CA ALA A 176 -4.92 -8.69 23.15
C ALA A 176 -4.61 -7.61 22.11
N GLY A 177 -3.68 -6.70 22.39
CA GLY A 177 -3.37 -5.57 21.52
C GLY A 177 -3.27 -6.02 20.06
N ALA A 178 -3.91 -5.27 19.16
CA ALA A 178 -3.98 -5.61 17.74
C ALA A 178 -2.60 -6.05 17.23
N ALA A 179 -2.54 -7.25 16.67
CA ALA A 179 -1.28 -7.82 16.20
C ALA A 179 -0.72 -6.92 15.09
N ARG A 180 0.45 -6.32 15.32
CA ARG A 180 1.13 -5.48 14.35
C ARG A 180 1.92 -6.40 13.41
N ARG A 181 1.39 -6.61 12.22
CA ARG A 181 2.00 -7.46 11.19
C ARG A 181 2.05 -6.73 9.85
N LEU A 182 3.10 -6.99 9.09
CA LEU A 182 3.27 -6.43 7.75
C LEU A 182 3.90 -7.46 6.83
N VAL A 183 3.63 -7.33 5.53
CA VAL A 183 4.28 -8.10 4.47
C VAL A 183 5.16 -7.17 3.66
N THR A 184 6.33 -7.66 3.25
CA THR A 184 7.29 -6.92 2.41
C THR A 184 7.62 -7.71 1.16
N GLY A 185 7.75 -6.99 0.05
CA GLY A 185 8.22 -7.53 -1.23
C GLY A 185 9.55 -6.89 -1.61
N GLY A 186 10.55 -7.72 -1.92
CA GLY A 186 11.90 -7.26 -2.21
C GLY A 186 12.37 -7.56 -3.64
N SER A 187 13.45 -6.88 -4.03
CA SER A 187 14.19 -7.19 -5.26
C SER A 187 15.04 -8.47 -5.14
N ASP A 188 15.04 -9.12 -3.98
CA ASP A 188 15.61 -10.47 -3.76
C ASP A 188 14.63 -11.60 -4.18
N CYS A 189 13.54 -11.24 -4.87
CA CYS A 189 12.47 -12.13 -5.33
C CYS A 189 11.66 -12.80 -4.20
N GLN A 190 11.85 -12.34 -2.96
CA GLN A 190 11.19 -12.90 -1.78
C GLN A 190 10.02 -12.03 -1.30
N VAL A 191 9.07 -12.71 -0.68
CA VAL A 191 7.99 -12.09 0.09
C VAL A 191 8.13 -12.54 1.54
N LYS A 192 8.21 -11.58 2.46
CA LYS A 192 8.48 -11.83 3.88
C LYS A 192 7.36 -11.27 4.74
N ILE A 193 6.97 -12.02 5.77
CA ILE A 193 6.00 -11.57 6.77
C ILE A 193 6.74 -11.23 8.06
N TRP A 194 6.41 -10.07 8.61
CA TRP A 194 7.00 -9.53 9.81
C TRP A 194 5.94 -9.34 10.88
N GLU A 195 6.31 -9.63 12.11
CA GLU A 195 5.49 -9.43 13.29
C GLU A 195 6.28 -8.64 14.32
N PHE A 196 5.62 -7.64 14.90
CA PHE A 196 6.19 -6.88 16.00
C PHE A 196 6.06 -7.70 17.29
N SER A 197 7.18 -8.01 17.94
CA SER A 197 7.17 -8.61 19.27
C SER A 197 7.23 -7.50 20.34
N PRO A 198 6.18 -7.32 21.16
CA PRO A 198 6.18 -6.34 22.24
C PRO A 198 7.24 -6.64 23.31
N GLU A 199 7.63 -7.91 23.47
CA GLU A 199 8.62 -8.35 24.45
C GLU A 199 10.03 -7.90 24.06
N SER A 200 10.39 -8.03 22.78
CA SER A 200 11.70 -7.58 22.28
C SER A 200 11.70 -6.13 21.79
N GLY A 201 10.52 -5.52 21.64
CA GLY A 201 10.37 -4.18 21.08
C GLY A 201 10.87 -4.09 19.63
N SER A 202 10.87 -5.20 18.90
CA SER A 202 11.46 -5.29 17.56
C SER A 202 10.61 -6.10 16.59
N TRP A 203 10.79 -5.81 15.30
CA TRP A 203 10.19 -6.54 14.20
C TRP A 203 10.97 -7.82 13.92
N GLN A 204 10.28 -8.94 13.92
CA GLN A 204 10.85 -10.26 13.64
C GLN A 204 10.26 -10.81 12.35
N ASN A 205 11.11 -11.42 11.53
CA ASN A 205 10.64 -12.13 10.34
C ASN A 205 10.07 -13.49 10.78
N VAL A 206 8.77 -13.65 10.67
CA VAL A 206 8.08 -14.88 11.07
C VAL A 206 8.04 -15.89 9.93
N HIS A 207 7.81 -15.41 8.71
CA HIS A 207 7.76 -16.27 7.53
C HIS A 207 8.50 -15.68 6.34
N ILE A 208 9.17 -16.56 5.61
CA ILE A 208 9.59 -16.35 4.22
C ILE A 208 8.67 -17.22 3.38
N LEU A 209 7.86 -16.61 2.51
CA LEU A 209 6.86 -17.36 1.76
C LEU A 209 7.56 -18.32 0.76
N PRO A 210 7.26 -19.64 0.82
CA PRO A 210 8.04 -20.64 0.10
C PRO A 210 7.76 -20.62 -1.40
N GLY A 211 8.83 -20.73 -2.20
CA GLY A 211 8.70 -20.74 -3.66
C GLY A 211 8.22 -19.40 -4.21
N GLY A 212 8.93 -18.33 -3.84
CA GLY A 212 8.73 -16.95 -4.28
C GLY A 212 8.88 -16.76 -5.79
N HIS A 213 9.00 -15.50 -6.19
CA HIS A 213 9.04 -15.12 -7.60
C HIS A 213 10.38 -15.45 -8.26
N LEU A 214 10.40 -15.45 -9.59
CA LEU A 214 11.62 -15.65 -10.38
C LEU A 214 12.37 -14.33 -10.65
N ASP A 215 11.69 -13.21 -10.46
CA ASP A 215 12.23 -11.86 -10.65
C ASP A 215 11.67 -10.92 -9.56
N TRP A 216 12.09 -9.65 -9.56
CA TRP A 216 11.80 -8.68 -8.53
C TRP A 216 10.30 -8.59 -8.21
N VAL A 217 9.98 -8.65 -6.92
CA VAL A 217 8.61 -8.39 -6.44
C VAL A 217 8.39 -6.89 -6.51
N ARG A 218 7.42 -6.47 -7.34
CA ARG A 218 7.09 -5.06 -7.57
C ARG A 218 6.13 -4.52 -6.52
N ASP A 219 5.18 -5.35 -6.11
CA ASP A 219 4.17 -4.94 -5.14
C ASP A 219 3.64 -6.12 -4.33
N VAL A 220 3.24 -5.85 -3.09
CA VAL A 220 2.61 -6.81 -2.18
C VAL A 220 1.41 -6.15 -1.51
N ALA A 221 0.30 -6.88 -1.42
CA ALA A 221 -0.90 -6.39 -0.77
C ALA A 221 -1.51 -7.47 0.12
N TRP A 222 -1.69 -7.16 1.40
CA TRP A 222 -2.43 -8.00 2.33
C TRP A 222 -3.93 -7.72 2.19
N SER A 223 -4.74 -8.76 2.06
CA SER A 223 -6.19 -8.60 1.95
C SER A 223 -6.77 -8.08 3.26
N PRO A 224 -7.66 -7.06 3.22
CA PRO A 224 -8.37 -6.57 4.39
C PRO A 224 -9.46 -7.52 4.91
N THR A 225 -9.61 -8.69 4.29
CA THR A 225 -10.65 -9.66 4.65
C THR A 225 -10.52 -10.13 6.09
N VAL A 226 -11.66 -10.20 6.79
CA VAL A 226 -11.76 -10.72 8.17
C VAL A 226 -12.29 -12.17 8.19
N LEU A 227 -12.31 -12.81 7.02
CA LEU A 227 -12.68 -14.22 6.88
C LEU A 227 -11.70 -15.14 7.61
N SER A 228 -12.01 -16.44 7.64
CA SER A 228 -11.19 -17.46 8.30
C SER A 228 -9.84 -17.73 7.66
N LYS A 229 -9.59 -17.19 6.45
CA LYS A 229 -8.31 -17.30 5.75
C LYS A 229 -7.71 -15.93 5.52
N SER A 230 -6.39 -15.83 5.67
CA SER A 230 -5.60 -14.70 5.23
C SER A 230 -5.21 -14.86 3.76
N TYR A 231 -5.23 -13.74 3.04
CA TYR A 231 -4.83 -13.67 1.64
C TYR A 231 -3.78 -12.58 1.50
N ILE A 232 -2.69 -12.89 0.80
CA ILE A 232 -1.68 -11.93 0.38
C ILE A 232 -1.54 -12.08 -1.14
N ALA A 233 -1.51 -10.96 -1.85
CA ALA A 233 -1.16 -10.92 -3.27
C ALA A 233 0.26 -10.38 -3.42
N SER A 234 1.07 -10.98 -4.27
CA SER A 234 2.37 -10.44 -4.69
C SER A 234 2.45 -10.37 -6.20
N ALA A 235 2.83 -9.22 -6.73
CA ALA A 235 3.07 -8.96 -8.14
C ALA A 235 4.57 -8.88 -8.42
N SER A 236 5.01 -9.47 -9.53
CA SER A 236 6.42 -9.47 -9.93
C SER A 236 6.63 -9.10 -11.39
N GLN A 237 7.87 -8.70 -11.64
CA GLN A 237 8.43 -8.48 -12.96
C GLN A 237 8.41 -9.75 -13.84
N ASP A 238 8.34 -10.94 -13.23
CA ASP A 238 8.31 -12.24 -13.92
C ASP A 238 7.00 -12.54 -14.67
N LYS A 239 6.08 -11.57 -14.74
CA LYS A 239 4.74 -11.67 -15.35
C LYS A 239 3.82 -12.63 -14.60
N THR A 240 4.00 -12.74 -13.30
CA THR A 240 3.17 -13.57 -12.44
C THR A 240 2.65 -12.77 -11.26
N VAL A 241 1.43 -13.08 -10.86
CA VAL A 241 0.87 -12.67 -9.58
C VAL A 241 0.65 -13.92 -8.76
N ILE A 242 1.17 -13.97 -7.54
CA ILE A 242 0.98 -15.10 -6.64
C ILE A 242 0.01 -14.68 -5.53
N ILE A 243 -1.04 -15.49 -5.35
CA ILE A 243 -1.94 -15.40 -4.21
C ILE A 243 -1.52 -16.41 -3.17
N TRP A 244 -1.12 -15.91 -2.02
CA TRP A 244 -0.76 -16.68 -0.85
C TRP A 244 -1.97 -16.78 0.05
N THR A 245 -2.36 -18.00 0.41
CA THR A 245 -3.50 -18.26 1.28
C THR A 245 -3.06 -19.06 2.48
N SER A 246 -3.51 -18.66 3.66
CA SER A 246 -3.32 -19.46 4.86
C SER A 246 -4.53 -19.40 5.78
N SER A 247 -4.91 -20.53 6.37
CA SER A 247 -5.92 -20.63 7.43
C SER A 247 -5.34 -20.38 8.82
N ASP A 248 -4.02 -20.57 8.97
CA ASP A 248 -3.30 -20.29 10.21
C ASP A 248 -2.08 -19.44 9.87
N LEU A 249 -1.95 -18.28 10.51
CA LEU A 249 -0.88 -17.34 10.21
C LEU A 249 0.51 -17.90 10.53
N HIS A 250 0.63 -18.87 11.44
CA HIS A 250 1.86 -19.60 11.74
C HIS A 250 2.00 -20.92 10.98
N GLY A 251 0.98 -21.27 10.19
CA GLY A 251 0.92 -22.50 9.42
C GLY A 251 1.56 -22.40 8.03
N GLU A 252 1.24 -23.37 7.20
CA GLU A 252 1.73 -23.41 5.82
C GLU A 252 0.96 -22.46 4.90
N TRP A 253 1.71 -21.65 4.16
CA TRP A 253 1.15 -20.78 3.13
C TRP A 253 1.04 -21.51 1.80
N LYS A 254 -0.18 -21.61 1.27
CA LYS A 254 -0.46 -22.18 -0.06
C LYS A 254 -0.34 -21.10 -1.12
N ARG A 255 0.42 -21.38 -2.17
CA ARG A 255 0.58 -20.50 -3.33
C ARG A 255 -0.39 -20.88 -4.46
N THR A 256 -1.06 -19.88 -5.01
CA THR A 256 -1.84 -19.99 -6.25
C THR A 256 -1.28 -18.98 -7.25
N LYS A 257 -0.79 -19.47 -8.38
CA LYS A 257 -0.18 -18.64 -9.42
C LYS A 257 -1.24 -18.14 -10.39
N LEU A 258 -1.20 -16.85 -10.70
CA LEU A 258 -1.96 -16.19 -11.76
C LEU A 258 -0.94 -15.72 -12.80
N ASP A 259 -1.08 -16.20 -14.03
CA ASP A 259 -0.27 -15.73 -15.14
C ASP A 259 -0.90 -14.49 -15.76
N VAL A 260 -0.08 -13.48 -16.02
CA VAL A 260 -0.49 -12.22 -16.66
C VAL A 260 0.38 -11.97 -17.90
N ASP A 261 -0.14 -11.23 -18.87
CA ASP A 261 0.50 -11.09 -20.19
C ASP A 261 1.75 -10.17 -20.16
N ALA A 262 1.86 -9.32 -19.14
CA ALA A 262 2.95 -8.37 -18.93
C ALA A 262 3.40 -8.29 -17.47
N ALA A 263 4.49 -7.56 -17.21
CA ALA A 263 5.00 -7.38 -15.85
C ALA A 263 3.93 -6.72 -14.96
N ALA A 264 3.68 -7.29 -13.77
CA ALA A 264 2.70 -6.75 -12.83
C ALA A 264 3.36 -5.70 -11.94
N TRP A 265 2.79 -4.48 -11.91
CA TRP A 265 3.37 -3.33 -11.21
C TRP A 265 2.71 -3.03 -9.87
N ARG A 266 1.38 -3.19 -9.79
CA ARG A 266 0.59 -2.90 -8.59
C ARG A 266 -0.49 -3.94 -8.39
N VAL A 267 -0.76 -4.27 -7.13
CA VAL A 267 -1.86 -5.13 -6.69
C VAL A 267 -2.65 -4.42 -5.61
N SER A 268 -3.98 -4.40 -5.73
CA SER A 268 -4.84 -3.76 -4.74
C SER A 268 -6.07 -4.59 -4.45
N TRP A 269 -6.31 -4.84 -3.17
CA TRP A 269 -7.50 -5.53 -2.71
C TRP A 269 -8.67 -4.56 -2.56
N SER A 270 -9.85 -5.02 -2.96
CA SER A 270 -11.10 -4.38 -2.54
C SER A 270 -11.21 -4.33 -1.01
N LEU A 271 -11.92 -3.34 -0.47
CA LEU A 271 -12.18 -3.22 0.97
C LEU A 271 -12.89 -4.46 1.56
N SER A 272 -13.71 -5.14 0.77
CA SER A 272 -14.33 -6.41 1.17
C SER A 272 -13.39 -7.61 1.12
N GLY A 273 -12.19 -7.44 0.56
CA GLY A 273 -11.13 -8.44 0.47
C GLY A 273 -11.41 -9.62 -0.45
N ASN A 274 -12.43 -9.53 -1.31
CA ASN A 274 -12.87 -10.62 -2.20
C ASN A 274 -12.45 -10.45 -3.67
N ALA A 275 -12.16 -9.21 -4.08
CA ALA A 275 -11.71 -8.87 -5.42
C ALA A 275 -10.30 -8.25 -5.34
N LEU A 276 -9.48 -8.60 -6.33
CA LEU A 276 -8.12 -8.13 -6.50
C LEU A 276 -8.00 -7.41 -7.84
N ALA A 277 -7.49 -6.18 -7.83
CA ALA A 277 -7.08 -5.47 -9.03
C ALA A 277 -5.58 -5.67 -9.25
N VAL A 278 -5.19 -5.97 -10.48
CA VAL A 278 -3.79 -6.12 -10.92
C VAL A 278 -3.55 -5.13 -12.05
N SER A 279 -2.56 -4.25 -11.88
CA SER A 279 -2.09 -3.34 -12.93
C SER A 279 -0.84 -3.91 -13.60
N THR A 280 -0.86 -4.00 -14.92
CA THR A 280 0.19 -4.60 -15.74
C THR A 280 0.84 -3.58 -16.66
N GLY A 281 2.09 -3.84 -17.07
CA GLY A 281 2.91 -2.92 -17.88
C GLY A 281 2.46 -2.75 -19.33
N ASP A 282 1.37 -3.40 -19.75
CA ASP A 282 0.68 -3.23 -21.02
C ASP A 282 -0.47 -2.21 -20.95
N ASN A 283 -0.49 -1.39 -19.89
CA ASN A 283 -1.53 -0.39 -19.60
C ASN A 283 -2.92 -1.00 -19.39
N ARG A 284 -2.99 -2.24 -18.89
CA ARG A 284 -4.25 -2.91 -18.57
C ARG A 284 -4.42 -3.08 -17.06
N VAL A 285 -5.67 -3.06 -16.63
CA VAL A 285 -6.04 -3.41 -15.25
C VAL A 285 -6.98 -4.61 -15.28
N SER A 286 -6.54 -5.71 -14.71
CA SER A 286 -7.33 -6.95 -14.61
C SER A 286 -7.91 -7.12 -13.21
N LEU A 287 -9.21 -7.42 -13.13
CA LEU A 287 -9.93 -7.69 -11.89
C LEU A 287 -10.10 -9.20 -11.71
N TRP A 288 -9.65 -9.72 -10.57
CA TRP A 288 -9.65 -11.14 -10.24
C TRP A 288 -10.51 -11.42 -9.02
N LYS A 289 -11.19 -12.57 -9.01
CA LYS A 289 -12.03 -13.04 -7.90
C LYS A 289 -11.86 -14.55 -7.69
N GLU A 290 -11.96 -14.99 -6.44
CA GLU A 290 -11.98 -16.41 -6.11
C GLU A 290 -13.34 -17.05 -6.47
N ARG A 291 -13.30 -18.20 -7.16
CA ARG A 291 -14.48 -19.02 -7.46
C ARG A 291 -14.89 -19.84 -6.25
N LEU A 292 -16.19 -20.16 -6.15
CA LEU A 292 -16.72 -21.07 -5.13
C LEU A 292 -16.12 -22.48 -5.21
N SER A 293 -15.70 -22.91 -6.41
CA SER A 293 -15.01 -24.20 -6.64
C SER A 293 -13.55 -24.22 -6.19
N GLY A 294 -13.03 -23.08 -5.70
CA GLY A 294 -11.60 -22.84 -5.58
C GLY A 294 -10.98 -22.39 -6.91
N GLY A 295 -9.89 -21.64 -6.81
CA GLY A 295 -9.20 -21.02 -7.95
C GLY A 295 -9.66 -19.57 -8.20
N TRP A 296 -8.89 -18.86 -9.02
CA TRP A 296 -9.10 -17.45 -9.32
C TRP A 296 -9.48 -17.29 -10.79
N GLU A 297 -10.42 -16.39 -11.07
CA GLU A 297 -10.80 -16.03 -12.42
C GLU A 297 -10.65 -14.52 -12.65
N CYS A 298 -10.25 -14.14 -13.87
CA CYS A 298 -10.32 -12.77 -14.32
C CYS A 298 -11.80 -12.45 -14.65
N VAL A 299 -12.39 -11.55 -13.87
CA VAL A 299 -13.78 -11.10 -14.02
C VAL A 299 -13.90 -10.06 -15.12
N LYS A 300 -12.93 -9.15 -15.21
CA LYS A 300 -12.93 -8.05 -16.16
C LYS A 300 -11.52 -7.54 -16.39
N THR A 301 -11.18 -7.25 -17.63
CA THR A 301 -10.01 -6.47 -18.00
C THR A 301 -10.48 -5.09 -18.47
N ILE A 302 -9.84 -4.06 -17.94
CA ILE A 302 -10.05 -2.67 -18.31
C ILE A 302 -8.82 -2.27 -19.13
N GLU A 303 -9.08 -1.82 -20.34
CA GLU A 303 -8.10 -1.27 -21.28
C GLU A 303 -8.50 0.18 -21.53
N GLU A 304 -7.53 1.09 -21.61
CA GLU A 304 -7.74 2.46 -22.10
C GLU A 304 -8.04 2.49 -23.60
#